data_AF-A0A8S9SK71-F1
#
_entry.id   AF-A0A8S9SK71-F1
#
_cell.length_a   1.000
_cell.length_b   1.000
_cell.length_c   1.000
_cell.angle_alpha   90.00
_cell.angle_beta   90.00
_cell.angle_gamma   90.00
#
_symmetry.space_group_name_H-M   'P 1'
#
loop_
_entity.id
_entity.type
_entity.pdbx_description
1 polymer ?
#
loop_
_entity_poly.entity_id
_entity_poly.type
_entity_poly.pdbx_seq_one_letter_code
_entity_poly.pdbx_strand_id
1 'polypeptide(L)'
;MGLASKLDAPISTTEKLGRNSHSNDKPPQRQATHSPLPLSLASYDLLANERNARLHSNTLRSVDLIYNIIYRQLKNKIQSFRPSNPSLSTQMMQLWI
;
A
#
# COMPACT_ATOMS: atom_id res chain seq x y z
N MET A 1 8.53 -65.15 15.51
CA MET A 1 8.78 -64.42 14.24
C MET A 1 7.61 -63.46 14.04
N GLY A 2 7.87 -62.16 14.13
CA GLY A 2 7.17 -61.09 13.39
C GLY A 2 5.70 -60.79 13.68
N LEU A 3 5.47 -59.53 14.11
CA LEU A 3 4.29 -58.68 13.90
C LEU A 3 3.21 -58.69 14.99
N ALA A 4 3.30 -57.73 15.91
CA ALA A 4 2.14 -57.01 16.43
C ALA A 4 2.57 -55.63 16.97
N SER A 5 2.22 -54.58 16.23
CA SER A 5 2.27 -53.19 16.64
C SER A 5 1.34 -52.95 17.84
N LYS A 6 1.84 -52.34 18.92
CA LYS A 6 1.01 -51.70 19.94
C LYS A 6 1.87 -50.81 20.83
N LEU A 7 1.74 -49.50 20.66
CA LEU A 7 2.06 -48.54 21.72
C LEU A 7 0.84 -47.62 21.86
N ASP A 8 -0.13 -48.10 22.62
CA ASP A 8 -1.10 -47.26 23.30
C ASP A 8 -0.38 -46.63 24.49
N ALA A 9 -0.36 -45.30 24.57
CA ALA A 9 -0.02 -44.59 25.80
C ALA A 9 -1.17 -43.62 26.14
N PRO A 10 -1.91 -43.85 27.23
CA PRO A 10 -2.95 -42.94 27.70
C PRO A 10 -2.40 -41.86 28.65
N ILE A 11 -2.83 -40.63 28.36
CA ILE A 11 -3.16 -39.48 29.22
C ILE A 11 -2.75 -39.54 30.71
N SER A 12 -1.96 -38.56 31.17
CA SER A 12 -1.98 -38.12 32.57
C SER A 12 -2.12 -36.60 32.66
N THR A 13 -3.31 -36.21 33.12
CA THR A 13 -3.69 -34.86 33.56
C THR A 13 -3.02 -34.55 34.89
N THR A 14 -2.32 -33.42 34.99
CA THR A 14 -2.39 -32.57 36.19
C THR A 14 -2.44 -31.10 35.78
N GLU A 15 -3.60 -30.49 36.07
CA GLU A 15 -3.78 -29.05 36.25
C GLU A 15 -2.76 -28.53 37.31
N LYS A 16 -2.34 -27.27 37.45
CA LYS A 16 -2.95 -25.97 37.17
C LYS A 16 -1.91 -24.88 37.51
N LEU A 17 -2.21 -23.65 37.11
CA LEU A 17 -1.78 -22.38 37.73
C LEU A 17 -0.56 -21.67 37.11
N GLY A 18 -0.82 -20.74 36.19
CA GLY A 18 0.23 -19.88 35.66
C GLY A 18 -0.18 -18.82 34.64
N ARG A 19 -1.20 -18.01 34.95
CA ARG A 19 -1.44 -16.65 34.42
C ARG A 19 -1.59 -16.48 32.90
N ASN A 20 -2.82 -16.11 32.53
CA ASN A 20 -3.14 -15.13 31.50
C ASN A 20 -1.97 -14.17 31.21
N SER A 21 -1.34 -14.33 30.04
CA SER A 21 -0.70 -13.22 29.36
C SER A 21 -1.46 -13.05 28.06
N HIS A 22 -2.54 -12.27 28.12
CA HIS A 22 -2.97 -11.53 26.95
C HIS A 22 -1.74 -10.75 26.50
N SER A 23 -1.06 -11.20 25.44
CA SER A 23 -0.09 -10.39 24.72
C SER A 23 -0.86 -9.23 24.12
N ASN A 24 -1.10 -8.20 24.94
CA ASN A 24 -1.58 -6.91 24.52
C ASN A 24 -0.42 -6.17 23.85
N ASP A 25 0.25 -6.84 22.92
CA ASP A 25 1.20 -6.24 22.02
C ASP A 25 0.37 -5.42 21.04
N LYS A 26 0.11 -4.19 21.48
CA LYS A 26 -0.35 -3.12 20.62
C LYS A 26 0.53 -3.17 19.38
N PRO A 27 -0.03 -3.27 18.16
CA PRO A 27 0.78 -3.30 16.94
C PRO A 27 1.73 -2.11 16.99
N PRO A 28 3.01 -2.29 16.60
CA PRO A 28 4.06 -1.30 16.80
C PRO A 28 3.56 0.04 16.28
N GLN A 29 3.21 0.92 17.21
CA GLN A 29 2.85 2.28 16.88
C GLN A 29 4.16 2.89 16.40
N ARG A 30 4.26 3.17 15.09
CA ARG A 30 5.36 4.00 14.59
C ARG A 30 5.30 5.28 15.40
N GLN A 31 6.22 5.44 16.34
CA GLN A 31 6.38 6.68 17.08
C GLN A 31 6.67 7.73 16.03
N ALA A 32 5.74 8.67 15.83
CA ALA A 32 6.00 9.83 15.01
C ALA A 32 7.06 10.64 15.76
N THR A 33 8.32 10.38 15.46
CA THR A 33 9.44 11.19 15.90
C THR A 33 9.22 12.58 15.33
N HIS A 34 8.66 13.49 16.12
CA HIS A 34 8.37 14.88 15.75
C HIS A 34 9.65 15.74 15.64
N SER A 35 10.74 15.19 15.09
CA SER A 35 11.76 16.00 14.45
C SER A 35 11.21 16.38 13.08
N PRO A 36 11.13 17.67 12.69
CA PRO A 36 10.70 18.03 11.35
C PRO A 36 11.71 17.42 10.38
N LEU A 37 11.31 16.34 9.72
CA LEU A 37 12.09 15.74 8.66
C LEU A 37 12.31 16.82 7.60
N PRO A 38 13.51 16.91 6.99
CA PRO A 38 13.70 17.79 5.85
C PRO A 38 12.58 17.52 4.84
N LEU A 39 12.00 18.59 4.26
CA LEU A 39 10.78 18.52 3.45
C LEU A 39 10.83 17.45 2.35
N SER A 40 12.02 17.12 1.85
CA SER A 40 12.24 16.04 0.88
C SER A 40 11.95 14.64 1.42
N LEU A 41 12.39 14.32 2.65
CA LEU A 41 12.14 13.02 3.29
C LEU A 41 10.68 12.89 3.71
N ALA A 42 10.10 13.98 4.25
CA ALA A 42 8.68 14.02 4.62
C ALA A 42 7.75 13.76 3.42
N SER A 43 8.11 14.26 2.24
CA SER A 43 7.35 14.05 1.01
C SER A 43 7.40 12.58 0.54
N TYR A 44 8.55 11.92 0.67
CA TYR A 44 8.72 10.51 0.34
C TYR A 44 7.89 9.61 1.26
N ASP A 45 7.96 9.85 2.57
CA ASP A 45 7.22 9.07 3.56
C ASP A 45 5.70 9.20 3.39
N LEU A 46 5.21 10.41 3.06
CA LEU A 46 3.80 10.63 2.76
C LEU A 46 3.36 9.86 1.52
N LEU A 47 4.17 9.88 0.45
CA LEU A 47 3.87 9.15 -0.78
C LEU A 47 3.84 7.64 -0.55
N ALA A 48 4.81 7.12 0.21
CA ALA A 48 4.91 5.71 0.54
C ALA A 48 3.73 5.25 1.41
N ASN A 49 3.32 6.05 2.40
CA ASN A 49 2.16 5.76 3.24
C ASN A 49 0.85 5.81 2.43
N GLU A 50 0.65 6.81 1.57
CA GLU A 50 -0.54 6.90 0.71
C GLU A 50 -0.67 5.69 -0.23
N ARG A 51 0.45 5.28 -0.83
CA ARG A 51 0.51 4.10 -1.70
C ARG A 51 0.17 2.83 -0.93
N ASN A 52 0.77 2.63 0.25
CA ASN A 52 0.52 1.46 1.07
C ASN A 52 -0.93 1.43 1.59
N ALA A 53 -1.50 2.58 1.96
CA ALA A 53 -2.90 2.67 2.34
C ALA A 53 -3.83 2.21 1.20
N ARG A 54 -3.57 2.62 -0.05
CA ARG A 54 -4.33 2.19 -1.23
C ARG A 54 -4.22 0.69 -1.54
N LEU A 55 -3.03 0.12 -1.35
CA LEU A 55 -2.79 -1.31 -1.49
C LEU A 55 -3.59 -2.10 -0.45
N HIS A 56 -3.57 -1.66 0.81
CA HIS A 56 -4.30 -2.33 1.88
C HIS A 56 -5.82 -2.11 1.80
N SER A 57 -6.29 -0.99 1.27
CA SER A 57 -7.71 -0.74 1.01
C SER A 57 -8.22 -1.38 -0.28
N ASN A 58 -7.37 -2.17 -0.97
CA ASN A 58 -7.67 -2.84 -2.23
C ASN A 58 -8.32 -1.91 -3.28
N THR A 59 -7.91 -0.64 -3.26
CA THR A 59 -8.47 0.41 -4.12
C THR A 59 -7.79 0.32 -5.47
N LEU A 60 -8.12 -0.75 -6.20
CA LEU A 60 -7.73 -0.94 -7.58
C LEU A 60 -8.59 -0.02 -8.45
N ARG A 61 -7.93 0.74 -9.32
CA ARG A 61 -8.62 1.57 -10.30
C ARG A 61 -9.02 0.69 -11.48
N SER A 62 -10.21 0.87 -12.03
CA SER A 62 -10.57 0.23 -13.29
C SER A 62 -9.64 0.71 -14.40
N VAL A 63 -9.46 -0.12 -15.45
CA VAL A 63 -8.67 0.22 -16.63
C VAL A 63 -9.18 1.54 -17.25
N ASP A 64 -10.50 1.72 -17.32
CA ASP A 64 -11.14 2.94 -17.83
C ASP A 64 -10.79 4.17 -17.00
N LEU A 65 -10.73 4.03 -15.67
CA LEU A 65 -10.36 5.14 -14.80
C LEU A 65 -8.89 5.52 -15.01
N ILE A 66 -8.00 4.53 -15.15
CA ILE A 66 -6.58 4.77 -15.43
C ILE A 66 -6.42 5.47 -16.79
N TYR A 67 -7.09 4.98 -17.82
CA TYR A 67 -7.10 5.59 -19.15
C TYR A 67 -7.57 7.03 -19.09
N ASN A 68 -8.69 7.30 -18.42
CA ASN A 68 -9.21 8.65 -18.25
C ASN A 68 -8.25 9.58 -17.50
N ILE A 69 -7.57 9.09 -16.46
CA ILE A 69 -6.58 9.88 -15.72
C ILE A 69 -5.43 10.27 -16.65
N ILE A 70 -4.86 9.31 -17.37
CA ILE A 70 -3.74 9.54 -18.30
C ILE A 70 -4.16 10.52 -19.40
N TYR A 71 -5.31 10.27 -20.02
CA TYR A 71 -5.87 11.13 -21.06
C TYR A 71 -6.01 12.58 -20.58
N ARG A 72 -6.57 12.79 -19.38
CA ARG A 72 -6.77 14.14 -18.82
C ARG A 72 -5.44 14.82 -18.48
N GLN A 73 -4.49 14.09 -17.90
CA GLN A 73 -3.17 14.64 -17.58
C GLN A 73 -2.42 15.08 -18.83
N LEU A 74 -2.42 14.25 -19.88
CA LEU A 74 -1.75 14.59 -21.12
C LEU A 74 -2.41 15.78 -21.82
N LYS A 75 -3.75 15.79 -21.92
CA LYS A 75 -4.51 16.92 -22.48
C LYS A 75 -4.20 18.22 -21.75
N ASN A 76 -4.18 18.19 -20.42
CA ASN A 76 -3.85 19.35 -19.59
C ASN A 76 -2.40 19.82 -19.85
N LYS A 77 -1.45 18.89 -19.99
CA LYS A 77 -0.06 19.23 -20.30
C LYS A 77 0.06 19.87 -21.68
N ILE A 78 -0.61 19.33 -22.70
CA ILE A 78 -0.64 19.92 -24.05
C ILE A 78 -1.23 21.34 -24.00
N GLN A 79 -2.32 21.53 -23.27
CA GLN A 79 -2.97 22.84 -23.12
C GLN A 79 -2.13 23.85 -22.34
N SER A 80 -1.25 23.40 -21.44
CA SER A 80 -0.35 24.29 -20.69
C SER A 80 0.64 25.05 -21.60
N PHE A 81 0.88 24.56 -22.82
CA PHE A 81 1.69 25.29 -23.81
C PHE A 81 0.92 26.38 -24.53
N ARG A 82 -0.42 26.45 -24.43
CA ARG A 82 -1.22 27.43 -25.18
C ARG A 82 -0.84 28.89 -24.90
N PRO A 83 -0.56 29.33 -23.66
CA PRO A 83 -0.17 30.71 -23.39
C PRO A 83 1.20 31.09 -23.97
N SER A 84 2.14 30.15 -24.08
CA SER A 84 3.51 30.41 -24.52
C SER A 84 3.74 30.09 -26.00
N ASN A 85 3.13 29.02 -26.50
CA ASN A 85 3.22 28.57 -27.88
C ASN A 85 1.90 27.89 -28.31
N PRO A 86 0.91 28.68 -28.77
CA PRO A 86 -0.39 28.16 -29.17
C PRO A 86 -0.33 27.25 -30.41
N SER A 87 0.64 27.46 -31.31
CA SER A 87 0.85 26.61 -32.48
C SER A 87 1.30 25.21 -32.07
N LEU A 88 2.31 25.12 -31.19
CA LEU A 88 2.78 23.84 -30.64
C LEU A 88 1.67 23.09 -29.90
N SER A 89 0.91 23.79 -29.04
CA SER A 89 -0.23 23.20 -28.33
C SER A 89 -1.26 22.60 -29.29
N THR A 90 -1.52 23.29 -30.42
CA THR A 90 -2.46 22.83 -31.45
C THR A 90 -1.91 21.60 -32.19
N GLN A 91 -0.65 21.63 -32.64
CA GLN A 91 -0.02 20.49 -33.30
C GLN A 91 0.02 19.25 -32.40
N MET A 92 0.38 19.41 -31.13
CA MET A 92 0.38 18.33 -30.15
C MET A 92 -1.03 17.77 -29.91
N MET A 93 -2.07 18.62 -29.90
CA MET A 93 -3.45 18.16 -29.76
C MET A 93 -3.91 17.38 -31.00
N GLN A 94 -3.51 17.82 -32.20
CA GLN A 94 -3.83 17.13 -33.46
C GLN A 94 -3.16 15.76 -33.57
N LEU A 95 -1.94 15.61 -33.03
CA LEU A 95 -1.26 14.30 -32.97
C LEU A 95 -1.87 13.35 -31.94
N TRP A 96 -2.61 13.89 -30.95
CA TRP A 96 -3.19 13.11 -29.87
C TRP A 96 -4.61 12.58 -30.17
N ILE A 97 -5.35 13.27 -31.05
CA ILE A 97 -6.71 12.90 -31.49
C ILE A 97 -6.61 11.91 -32.65
#